data_AF-A0A820I8L6-F1
#
_entry.id   AF-A0A820I8L6-F1
#
_cell.length_a   1.000
_cell.length_b   1.000
_cell.length_c   1.000
_cell.angle_alpha   90.00
_cell.angle_beta   90.00
_cell.angle_gamma   90.00
#
_symmetry.space_group_name_H-M   'P 1'
#
loop_
_entity.id
_entity.type
_entity.pdbx_description
1 polymer ?
#
loop_
_entity_poly.entity_id
_entity_poly.type
_entity_poly.pdbx_seq_one_letter_code
_entity_poly.pdbx_strand_id
1 'polypeptide(L)'
;MSVVDKEFIEERRRALKRYIQILCRHPTISDTEIIKFFLTFRGESCGDNMKATYKNTLDEFSSEPRSLLNTNDNTDKFGEDSDGIKIFRISQTHMSFIHQQLSHIRECLISIHDKHSKNADDFTNIEKTFQALSSESTNIDRWATGSNDYWPTIQVGLADLPIEMS
;
A
#
# COMPACT_ATOMS: atom_id res chain seq x y z
N MET A 1 -23.25 -0.38 -1.59
CA MET A 1 -21.82 -0.62 -1.89
C MET A 1 -21.15 -0.95 -0.57
N SER A 2 -20.67 -2.19 -0.41
CA SER A 2 -20.17 -2.67 0.88
C SER A 2 -18.88 -1.91 1.26
N VAL A 3 -18.53 -1.87 2.55
CA VAL A 3 -17.30 -1.21 3.03
C VAL A 3 -16.06 -1.80 2.34
N VAL A 4 -16.08 -3.12 2.06
CA VAL A 4 -15.03 -3.87 1.35
C VAL A 4 -14.82 -3.34 -0.08
N ASP A 5 -15.90 -2.99 -0.78
CA ASP A 5 -15.80 -2.46 -2.15
C ASP A 5 -15.10 -1.09 -2.17
N LYS A 6 -15.30 -0.27 -1.13
CA LYS A 6 -14.70 1.07 -1.05
C LYS A 6 -13.21 0.99 -0.78
N GLU A 7 -12.79 0.12 0.15
CA GLU A 7 -11.39 -0.08 0.48
C GLU A 7 -10.61 -0.63 -0.71
N PHE A 8 -11.16 -1.64 -1.40
CA PHE A 8 -10.58 -2.20 -2.61
C PHE A 8 -10.40 -1.15 -3.72
N ILE A 9 -11.42 -0.32 -3.95
CA ILE A 9 -11.35 0.75 -4.96
C ILE A 9 -10.29 1.78 -4.60
N GLU A 10 -10.18 2.17 -3.32
CA GLU A 10 -9.15 3.11 -2.88
C GLU A 10 -7.74 2.53 -2.97
N GLU A 11 -7.53 1.26 -2.60
CA GLU A 11 -6.24 0.59 -2.76
C GLU A 11 -5.83 0.54 -4.23
N ARG A 12 -6.75 0.13 -5.11
CA ARG A 12 -6.53 0.12 -6.57
C ARG A 12 -6.19 1.51 -7.09
N ARG A 13 -6.92 2.55 -6.65
CA ARG A 13 -6.65 3.94 -7.05
C ARG A 13 -5.24 4.38 -6.65
N ARG A 14 -4.81 4.08 -5.43
CA ARG A 14 -3.45 4.39 -4.94
C ARG A 14 -2.37 3.62 -5.69
N ALA A 15 -2.61 2.35 -6.01
CA ALA A 15 -1.69 1.53 -6.78
C ALA A 15 -1.52 2.07 -8.22
N LEU A 16 -2.63 2.36 -8.90
CA LEU A 16 -2.61 2.93 -10.26
C LEU A 16 -1.90 4.30 -10.31
N LYS A 17 -2.13 5.16 -9.31
CA LYS A 17 -1.44 6.45 -9.21
C LYS A 17 0.08 6.26 -9.13
N ARG A 18 0.56 5.36 -8.27
CA ARG A 18 1.99 5.05 -8.13
C ARG A 18 2.55 4.48 -9.44
N TYR A 19 1.81 3.58 -10.08
CA TYR A 19 2.22 2.98 -11.35
C TYR A 19 2.42 4.03 -12.45
N ILE A 20 1.43 4.90 -12.67
CA ILE A 20 1.54 5.98 -13.66
C ILE A 20 2.70 6.92 -13.32
N GLN A 21 2.90 7.24 -12.04
CA GLN A 21 4.04 8.07 -11.61
C GLN A 21 5.40 7.44 -11.94
N ILE A 22 5.54 6.11 -11.81
CA ILE A 22 6.76 5.40 -12.19
C ILE A 22 6.97 5.47 -13.71
N LEU A 23 5.92 5.24 -14.50
CA LEU A 23 5.99 5.34 -15.96
C LEU A 23 6.43 6.74 -16.42
N CYS A 24 5.82 7.80 -15.88
CA CYS A 24 6.16 9.18 -16.24
C CYS A 24 7.55 9.62 -15.79
N ARG A 25 8.15 8.98 -14.77
CA ARG A 25 9.51 9.29 -14.30
C ARG A 25 10.60 8.51 -15.02
N HIS A 26 10.26 7.41 -15.68
CA HIS A 26 11.24 6.58 -16.33
C HIS A 26 11.71 7.24 -17.65
N PRO A 27 13.02 7.49 -17.83
CA PRO A 27 13.54 8.33 -18.90
C PRO A 27 13.21 7.80 -20.31
N THR A 28 13.23 6.49 -20.51
CA THR A 28 12.94 5.89 -21.83
C THR A 28 11.44 5.70 -22.07
N ILE A 29 10.70 5.41 -21.00
CA ILE A 29 9.31 4.94 -21.11
C ILE A 29 8.38 6.15 -21.22
N SER A 30 8.64 7.22 -20.47
CA SER A 30 7.87 8.46 -20.53
C SER A 30 7.84 9.09 -21.92
N ASP A 31 8.88 8.85 -22.73
CA ASP A 31 8.97 9.40 -24.08
C ASP A 31 8.28 8.59 -25.17
N THR A 32 7.84 7.36 -24.86
CA THR A 32 7.15 6.50 -25.82
C THR A 32 5.84 7.12 -26.30
N GLU A 33 5.58 7.01 -27.61
CA GLU A 33 4.36 7.55 -28.23
C GLU A 33 3.09 6.92 -27.63
N ILE A 34 3.16 5.66 -27.22
CA ILE A 34 2.05 4.93 -26.60
C ILE A 34 1.62 5.60 -25.28
N ILE A 35 2.57 5.96 -24.42
CA ILE A 35 2.25 6.61 -23.13
C ILE A 35 1.77 8.03 -23.35
N LYS A 36 2.37 8.76 -24.30
CA LYS A 36 1.91 10.10 -24.69
C LYS A 36 0.48 10.04 -25.22
N PHE A 37 0.15 9.07 -26.07
CA PHE A 37 -1.20 8.84 -26.56
C PHE A 37 -2.16 8.53 -25.42
N PHE A 38 -1.82 7.59 -24.53
CA PHE A 38 -2.66 7.20 -23.40
C PHE A 38 -3.00 8.39 -22.47
N LEU A 39 -2.05 9.29 -22.23
CA LEU A 39 -2.24 10.45 -21.36
C LEU A 39 -2.93 11.65 -22.04
N THR A 40 -2.85 11.75 -23.36
CA THR A 40 -3.39 12.90 -24.12
C THR A 40 -4.68 12.60 -24.86
N PHE A 41 -5.05 11.33 -25.04
CA PHE A 41 -6.24 10.93 -25.76
C PHE A 41 -7.51 11.47 -25.10
N ARG A 42 -8.35 12.12 -25.91
CA ARG A 42 -9.66 12.63 -25.53
C ARG A 42 -10.70 11.98 -26.42
N GLY A 43 -11.40 10.98 -25.90
CA GLY A 43 -12.44 10.24 -26.62
C GLY A 43 -12.90 9.02 -25.85
N GLU A 44 -13.97 8.39 -26.33
CA GLU A 44 -14.41 7.09 -25.83
C GLU A 44 -13.52 5.97 -26.40
N SER A 45 -13.36 4.88 -25.64
CA SER A 45 -12.62 3.69 -26.09
C SER A 45 -11.15 3.93 -26.47
N CYS A 46 -10.38 4.56 -25.57
CA CYS A 46 -8.91 4.71 -25.71
C CYS A 46 -8.20 3.39 -26.00
N GLY A 47 -8.65 2.28 -25.38
CA GLY A 47 -8.03 0.97 -25.54
C GLY A 47 -8.13 0.41 -26.96
N ASP A 48 -9.27 0.56 -27.61
CA ASP A 48 -9.48 0.05 -28.98
C ASP A 48 -8.73 0.89 -30.01
N ASN A 49 -8.73 2.22 -29.82
CA ASN A 49 -7.96 3.14 -30.66
C ASN A 49 -6.45 2.92 -30.49
N MET A 50 -5.97 2.77 -29.25
CA MET A 50 -4.56 2.48 -28.99
C MET A 50 -4.14 1.14 -29.60
N LYS A 51 -4.97 0.11 -29.45
CA LYS A 51 -4.72 -1.19 -30.11
C LYS A 51 -4.68 -1.04 -31.63
N ALA A 52 -5.64 -0.33 -32.24
CA ALA A 52 -5.68 -0.15 -33.69
C ALA A 52 -4.47 0.62 -34.23
N THR A 53 -4.07 1.70 -33.56
CA THR A 53 -2.95 2.56 -33.96
C THR A 53 -1.60 1.85 -33.81
N TYR A 54 -1.41 1.08 -32.74
CA TYR A 54 -0.11 0.47 -32.42
C TYR A 54 -0.05 -1.05 -32.67
N LYS A 55 -1.07 -1.65 -33.32
CA LYS A 55 -1.12 -3.10 -33.63
C LYS A 55 0.04 -3.56 -34.53
N ASN A 56 0.51 -2.67 -35.40
CA ASN A 56 1.51 -2.94 -36.43
C ASN A 56 2.82 -2.18 -36.18
N THR A 57 3.00 -1.57 -35.01
CA THR A 57 4.30 -1.02 -34.64
C THR A 57 5.28 -2.17 -34.58
N LEU A 58 6.26 -2.17 -35.49
CA LEU A 58 7.34 -3.15 -35.51
C LEU A 58 7.94 -3.26 -34.11
N ASP A 59 8.21 -4.49 -33.72
CA ASP A 59 8.86 -4.87 -32.47
C ASP A 59 9.99 -3.88 -32.14
N GLU A 60 9.91 -3.19 -31.00
CA GLU A 60 10.85 -2.13 -30.59
C GLU A 60 12.31 -2.66 -30.60
N PHE A 61 12.49 -3.97 -30.45
CA PHE A 61 13.78 -4.66 -30.53
C PHE A 61 14.35 -4.80 -31.95
N SER A 62 13.54 -4.69 -33.00
CA SER A 62 13.97 -4.77 -34.40
C SER A 62 14.44 -3.42 -34.97
N SER A 63 13.98 -2.29 -34.39
CA SER A 63 14.27 -0.94 -34.90
C SER A 63 15.23 -0.13 -34.03
N GLU A 64 15.45 -0.50 -32.77
CA GLU A 64 16.33 0.26 -31.89
C GLU A 64 17.83 -0.01 -32.14
N PRO A 65 18.68 1.03 -32.24
CA PRO A 65 20.14 0.87 -32.32
C PRO A 65 20.76 0.24 -31.05
N ARG A 66 19.98 0.11 -29.97
CA ARG A 66 20.39 -0.61 -28.75
C ARG A 66 20.46 -2.13 -28.94
N SER A 67 19.65 -2.71 -29.82
CA SER A 67 19.74 -4.15 -30.14
C SER A 67 20.90 -4.45 -31.09
N LEU A 68 21.18 -3.54 -32.03
CA LEU A 68 22.29 -3.65 -32.99
C LEU A 68 23.68 -3.58 -32.32
N LEU A 69 23.78 -3.01 -31.12
CA LEU A 69 25.02 -3.01 -30.33
C LEU A 69 25.41 -4.42 -29.84
N ASN A 70 24.46 -5.36 -29.83
CA ASN A 70 24.67 -6.73 -29.35
C ASN A 70 24.88 -7.77 -30.46
N THR A 71 24.51 -7.49 -31.71
CA THR A 71 24.43 -8.57 -32.73
C THR A 71 25.57 -8.60 -33.74
N ASN A 72 26.29 -7.49 -33.97
CA ASN A 72 27.19 -7.43 -35.15
C ASN A 72 28.70 -7.43 -34.84
N ASP A 73 29.14 -7.25 -33.58
CA ASP A 73 30.58 -7.22 -33.24
C ASP A 73 30.95 -7.91 -31.91
N ASN A 74 29.97 -8.43 -31.15
CA ASN A 74 30.19 -8.85 -29.75
C ASN A 74 29.68 -10.24 -29.39
N THR A 75 29.12 -11.02 -30.33
CA THR A 75 28.68 -12.39 -30.04
C THR A 75 29.86 -13.32 -29.73
N ASP A 76 31.07 -12.97 -30.18
CA ASP A 76 32.32 -13.66 -29.80
C ASP A 76 33.04 -13.04 -28.58
N LYS A 77 32.52 -11.94 -28.01
CA LYS A 77 33.14 -11.24 -26.86
C LYS A 77 32.45 -11.47 -25.51
N PHE A 78 31.25 -12.03 -25.51
CA PHE A 78 30.63 -12.53 -24.28
C PHE A 78 30.91 -14.03 -24.14
N GLY A 79 32.20 -14.38 -24.02
CA GLY A 79 32.57 -15.69 -23.49
C GLY A 79 31.89 -15.91 -22.14
N GLU A 80 31.65 -17.15 -21.75
CA GLU A 80 30.96 -17.55 -20.50
C GLU A 80 31.57 -16.92 -19.22
N ASP A 81 32.73 -16.28 -19.33
CA ASP A 81 33.45 -15.55 -18.30
C ASP A 81 33.26 -14.02 -18.24
N SER A 82 32.44 -13.43 -19.12
CA SER A 82 32.22 -11.98 -19.14
C SER A 82 31.64 -11.48 -17.82
N ASP A 83 32.34 -10.53 -17.19
CA ASP A 83 31.95 -9.91 -15.92
C ASP A 83 30.51 -9.37 -15.93
N GLY A 84 30.00 -8.97 -17.10
CA GLY A 84 28.61 -8.53 -17.26
C GLY A 84 27.58 -9.64 -16.97
N ILE A 85 27.83 -10.88 -17.43
CA ILE A 85 26.94 -12.02 -17.17
C ILE A 85 26.99 -12.38 -15.67
N LYS A 86 28.18 -12.32 -15.06
CA LYS A 86 28.37 -12.54 -13.62
C LYS A 86 27.61 -11.50 -12.79
N ILE A 87 27.74 -10.21 -13.13
CA ILE A 87 27.01 -9.11 -12.48
C ILE A 87 25.49 -9.26 -12.64
N PHE A 88 25.02 -9.66 -13.83
CA PHE A 88 23.59 -9.90 -14.06
C PHE A 88 23.05 -11.04 -13.19
N ARG A 89 23.77 -12.17 -13.10
CA ARG A 89 23.38 -13.30 -12.23
C ARG A 89 23.35 -12.91 -10.74
N ILE A 90 24.33 -12.12 -10.30
CA ILE A 90 24.36 -11.57 -8.94
C ILE A 90 23.15 -10.66 -8.72
N SER A 91 22.88 -9.76 -9.67
CA SER A 91 21.74 -8.83 -9.61
C SER A 91 20.40 -9.58 -9.52
N GLN A 92 20.21 -10.64 -10.32
CA GLN A 92 19.00 -11.47 -10.28
C GLN A 92 18.80 -12.12 -8.90
N THR A 93 19.88 -12.61 -8.30
CA THR A 93 19.86 -13.21 -6.96
C THR A 93 19.51 -12.15 -5.91
N HIS A 94 20.13 -10.96 -6.00
CA HIS A 94 19.83 -9.84 -5.11
C HIS A 94 18.40 -9.34 -5.26
N MET A 95 17.86 -9.24 -6.47
CA MET A 95 16.47 -8.83 -6.71
C MET A 95 15.48 -9.80 -6.08
N SER A 96 15.73 -11.12 -6.23
CA SER A 96 14.90 -12.15 -5.58
C SER A 96 14.93 -12.02 -4.06
N PHE A 97 16.12 -11.79 -3.49
CA PHE A 97 16.28 -11.58 -2.06
C PHE A 97 15.57 -10.31 -1.56
N ILE A 98 15.77 -9.17 -2.23
CA ILE A 98 15.11 -7.90 -1.90
C ILE A 98 13.59 -8.06 -1.96
N HIS A 99 13.08 -8.72 -3.00
CA HIS A 99 11.65 -8.99 -3.14
C HIS A 99 11.13 -9.81 -1.95
N GLN A 100 11.84 -10.86 -1.55
CA GLN A 100 11.47 -11.66 -0.39
C GLN A 100 11.43 -10.83 0.90
N GLN A 101 12.48 -10.03 1.16
CA GLN A 101 12.53 -9.18 2.36
C GLN A 101 11.42 -8.13 2.38
N LEU A 102 11.13 -7.50 1.23
CA LEU A 102 10.03 -6.55 1.12
C LEU A 102 8.67 -7.22 1.32
N SER A 103 8.50 -8.47 0.87
CA SER A 103 7.28 -9.24 1.14
C SER A 103 7.09 -9.48 2.64
N HIS A 104 8.16 -9.86 3.35
CA HIS A 104 8.09 -10.05 4.80
C HIS A 104 7.78 -8.75 5.56
N ILE A 105 8.39 -7.63 5.14
CA ILE A 105 8.06 -6.31 5.72
C ILE A 105 6.58 -5.98 5.48
N ARG A 106 6.08 -6.22 4.26
CA ARG A 106 4.66 -6.01 3.94
C ARG A 106 3.75 -6.85 4.84
N GLU A 107 4.03 -8.13 5.03
CA GLU A 107 3.27 -9.02 5.91
C GLU A 107 3.27 -8.52 7.37
N CYS A 108 4.43 -8.07 7.86
CA CYS A 108 4.55 -7.49 9.20
C CYS A 108 3.69 -6.22 9.34
N LEU A 109 3.75 -5.32 8.36
CA LEU A 109 2.96 -4.09 8.37
C LEU A 109 1.45 -4.36 8.31
N ILE A 110 1.01 -5.34 7.52
CA ILE A 110 -0.39 -5.77 7.49
C ILE A 110 -0.80 -6.32 8.87
N SER A 111 0.02 -7.19 9.46
CA SER A 111 -0.25 -7.72 10.80
C SER A 111 -0.33 -6.62 11.87
N ILE A 112 0.55 -5.61 11.79
CA ILE A 112 0.53 -4.44 12.68
C ILE A 112 -0.77 -3.64 12.45
N HIS A 113 -1.15 -3.40 11.20
CA HIS A 113 -2.40 -2.70 10.88
C HIS A 113 -3.63 -3.42 11.45
N ASP A 114 -3.73 -4.74 11.26
CA ASP A 114 -4.83 -5.55 11.80
C ASP A 114 -4.88 -5.51 13.33
N LYS A 115 -3.71 -5.56 13.98
CA LYS A 115 -3.61 -5.43 15.44
C LYS A 115 -4.03 -4.03 15.90
N HIS A 116 -3.62 -2.98 15.20
CA HIS A 116 -4.04 -1.61 15.53
C HIS A 116 -5.55 -1.42 15.38
N SER A 117 -6.17 -1.98 14.33
CA SER A 117 -7.62 -1.94 14.16
C SER A 117 -8.32 -2.62 15.34
N LYS A 118 -7.89 -3.83 15.72
CA LYS A 118 -8.47 -4.55 16.86
C LYS A 118 -8.26 -3.83 18.19
N ASN A 119 -7.06 -3.27 18.40
CA ASN A 119 -6.77 -2.49 19.60
C ASN A 119 -7.68 -1.26 19.70
N ALA A 120 -8.01 -0.60 18.59
CA ALA A 120 -8.94 0.53 18.59
C ALA A 120 -10.36 0.09 18.99
N ASP A 121 -10.81 -1.08 18.54
CA ASP A 121 -12.08 -1.66 18.97
C ASP A 121 -12.07 -1.98 20.47
N ASP A 122 -10.96 -2.53 20.98
CA ASP A 122 -10.78 -2.81 22.41
C ASP A 122 -10.80 -1.53 23.26
N PHE A 123 -10.13 -0.45 22.82
CA PHE A 123 -10.21 0.85 23.49
C PHE A 123 -11.63 1.42 23.47
N THR A 124 -12.33 1.29 22.36
CA THR A 124 -13.75 1.69 22.26
C THR A 124 -14.62 0.88 23.22
N ASN A 125 -14.31 -0.40 23.44
CA ASN A 125 -15.03 -1.24 24.40
C ASN A 125 -14.71 -0.85 25.85
N ILE A 126 -13.46 -0.53 26.16
CA ILE A 126 -13.04 0.00 27.47
C ILE A 126 -13.74 1.34 27.76
N GLU A 127 -13.85 2.20 26.75
CA GLU A 127 -14.57 3.47 26.88
C GLU A 127 -16.04 3.24 27.26
N LYS A 128 -16.71 2.30 26.59
CA LYS A 128 -18.11 1.93 26.91
C LYS A 128 -18.25 1.36 28.32
N THR A 129 -17.29 0.56 28.81
CA THR A 129 -17.36 0.04 30.19
C THR A 129 -17.16 1.14 31.21
N PHE A 130 -16.27 2.10 30.96
CA PHE A 130 -16.11 3.26 31.83
C PHE A 130 -17.35 4.15 31.85
N GLN A 131 -17.98 4.38 30.69
CA GLN A 131 -19.26 5.10 30.62
C GLN A 131 -20.36 4.37 31.42
N ALA A 132 -20.44 3.04 31.30
CA ALA A 132 -21.40 2.24 32.06
C ALA A 132 -21.17 2.35 33.58
N LEU A 133 -19.92 2.21 34.05
CA LEU A 133 -19.54 2.33 35.47
C LEU A 133 -19.75 3.74 36.03
N SER A 134 -19.48 4.77 35.22
CA SER A 134 -19.75 6.17 35.59
C SER A 134 -21.26 6.43 35.75
N SER A 135 -22.08 5.81 34.90
CA SER A 135 -23.54 5.94 34.95
C SER A 135 -24.23 5.06 36.01
N GLU A 136 -23.50 4.16 36.67
CA GLU A 136 -24.07 3.19 37.61
C GLU A 136 -24.52 3.87 38.90
N SER A 137 -25.83 4.04 39.10
CA SER A 137 -26.32 4.60 40.36
C SER A 137 -26.16 3.58 41.49
N THR A 138 -25.16 3.76 42.35
CA THR A 138 -25.06 2.98 43.59
C THR A 138 -26.13 3.45 44.57
N ASN A 139 -27.25 2.74 44.63
CA ASN A 139 -28.18 2.81 45.76
C ASN A 139 -27.56 2.07 46.96
N ILE A 140 -26.42 2.55 47.44
CA ILE A 140 -25.78 2.00 48.64
C ILE A 140 -26.14 2.94 49.80
N ASP A 141 -26.90 2.41 50.76
CA ASP A 141 -27.29 3.15 51.95
C ASP A 141 -26.04 3.63 52.71
N ARG A 142 -26.07 4.89 53.16
CA ARG A 142 -24.98 5.55 53.94
C ARG A 142 -24.51 4.76 55.17
N TRP A 143 -25.34 3.84 55.67
CA TRP A 143 -25.02 2.92 56.74
C TRP A 143 -24.05 1.80 56.31
N ALA A 144 -24.16 1.31 55.08
CA ALA A 144 -23.32 0.24 54.55
C ALA A 144 -21.92 0.70 54.14
N THR A 145 -21.73 1.97 53.79
CA THR A 145 -20.43 2.56 53.40
C THR A 145 -19.68 3.21 54.54
N GLY A 146 -20.27 3.31 55.75
CA GLY A 146 -19.60 3.94 56.89
C GLY A 146 -19.17 5.39 56.60
N SER A 147 -20.04 6.19 55.96
CA SER A 147 -19.78 7.58 55.51
C SER A 147 -18.71 7.75 54.42
N ASN A 148 -18.38 6.68 53.70
CA ASN A 148 -17.36 6.71 52.67
C ASN A 148 -17.91 7.12 51.29
N ASP A 149 -17.56 8.32 50.82
CA ASP A 149 -18.00 8.93 49.56
C ASP A 149 -16.97 8.81 48.40
N TYR A 150 -16.00 7.88 48.47
CA TYR A 150 -14.99 7.72 47.41
C TYR A 150 -15.59 7.32 46.05
N TRP A 151 -16.63 6.49 46.02
CA TRP A 151 -17.19 6.00 44.75
C TRP A 151 -17.80 7.11 43.88
N PRO A 152 -18.67 8.00 44.38
CA PRO A 152 -19.11 9.18 43.63
C PRO A 152 -17.96 10.03 43.06
N THR A 153 -16.85 10.16 43.81
CA THR A 153 -15.66 10.89 43.36
C THR A 153 -14.97 10.17 42.18
N ILE A 154 -14.88 8.84 42.25
CA ILE A 154 -14.34 8.00 41.18
C ILE A 154 -15.24 8.04 39.94
N GLN A 155 -16.57 8.06 40.10
CA GLN A 155 -17.52 8.13 38.99
C GLN A 155 -17.38 9.40 38.16
N VAL A 156 -17.13 10.54 38.83
CA VAL A 156 -16.83 11.82 38.16
C VAL A 156 -15.55 11.69 37.34
N GLY A 157 -14.47 11.16 37.93
CA GLY A 157 -13.20 10.95 37.21
C GLY A 157 -13.32 9.98 36.03
N LEU A 158 -14.13 8.93 36.15
CA LEU A 158 -14.42 7.98 35.07
C LEU A 158 -15.30 8.58 33.95
N ALA A 159 -16.08 9.62 34.23
CA ALA A 159 -16.85 10.35 33.23
C ALA A 159 -15.98 11.27 32.36
N ASP A 160 -14.86 11.75 32.90
CA ASP A 160 -13.97 12.70 32.24
C ASP A 160 -12.91 12.02 31.35
N LEU A 161 -12.46 10.81 31.71
CA LEU A 161 -11.46 10.00 30.97
C LEU A 161 -11.81 9.60 29.52
N PRO A 162 -13.07 9.30 29.15
CA PRO A 162 -13.44 8.85 27.79
C PRO A 162 -13.07 9.86 26.69
N ILE A 163 -13.07 11.16 27.02
CA ILE A 163 -12.85 12.26 26.07
C ILE A 163 -11.38 12.34 25.63
N GLU A 164 -10.44 11.84 26.44
CA GLU A 164 -9.01 11.85 26.12
C GLU A 164 -8.55 10.65 25.29
N MET A 165 -9.40 9.62 25.16
CA MET A 165 -9.06 8.35 24.50
C MET A 165 -9.57 8.25 23.05
N SER A 166 -10.37 9.23 22.59
CA SER A 166 -10.91 9.34 21.22
C SER A 166 -10.02 10.19 20.30
#